data_AF-A0A150XKP8-F1
#
_entry.id   AF-A0A150XKP8-F1
#
_cell.length_a   1.000
_cell.length_b   1.000
_cell.length_c   1.000
_cell.angle_alpha   90.00
_cell.angle_beta   90.00
_cell.angle_gamma   90.00
#
_symmetry.space_group_name_H-M   'P 1'
#
loop_
_entity.id
_entity.type
_entity.pdbx_description
1 polymer ?
#
loop_
_entity_poly.entity_id
_entity_poly.type
_entity_poly.pdbx_seq_one_letter_code
_entity_poly.pdbx_strand_id
1 'polypeptide(L)'
;MSDTGLNANIYYLTSKYLGLLNDFMIAIKNDSEKVPAEKYKEVKELFEKLKDDESIDPRIQVLSVIIEAELRKKNFSKSKFFNGIAADINQKKYESLSKNLHHVVNALDSEYSHALAKMSKES
;
A
#
# COMPACT_ATOMS: atom_id res chain seq x y z
N MET A 1 0.04 -18.93 16.45
CA MET A 1 0.85 -17.70 16.64
C MET A 1 0.19 -16.90 17.74
N SER A 2 0.94 -16.28 18.65
CA SER A 2 0.36 -15.34 19.61
C SER A 2 -0.14 -14.10 18.86
N ASP A 3 -1.18 -13.44 19.38
CA ASP A 3 -1.69 -12.17 18.83
C ASP A 3 -0.57 -11.13 18.70
N THR A 4 0.36 -11.10 19.65
CA THR A 4 1.57 -10.25 19.62
C THR A 4 2.45 -10.49 18.40
N GLY A 5 2.66 -11.75 18.01
CA GLY A 5 3.50 -12.12 16.86
C GLY A 5 2.86 -11.73 15.52
N LEU A 6 1.53 -11.85 15.41
CA LEU A 6 0.78 -11.40 14.24
C LEU A 6 0.81 -9.87 14.12
N ASN A 7 0.56 -9.15 15.22
CA ASN A 7 0.59 -7.69 15.26
C ASN A 7 1.99 -7.16 14.92
N ALA A 8 3.07 -7.78 15.43
CA ALA A 8 4.44 -7.42 15.06
C ALA A 8 4.67 -7.57 13.55
N ASN A 9 4.21 -8.67 12.94
CA ASN A 9 4.33 -8.88 11.51
C ASN A 9 3.56 -7.82 10.70
N ILE A 10 2.32 -7.50 11.09
CA ILE A 10 1.52 -6.44 10.47
C ILE A 10 2.24 -5.08 10.59
N TYR A 11 2.78 -4.76 11.76
CA TYR A 11 3.55 -3.53 12.02
C TYR A 11 4.76 -3.42 11.08
N TYR A 12 5.61 -4.44 11.01
CA TYR A 12 6.78 -4.43 10.14
C TYR A 12 6.40 -4.35 8.65
N LEU A 13 5.37 -5.08 8.27
CA LEU A 13 4.89 -5.13 6.90
C LEU A 13 4.35 -3.77 6.46
N THR A 14 3.39 -3.21 7.20
CA THR A 14 2.78 -1.91 6.91
C THR A 14 3.83 -0.79 6.91
N SER A 15 4.75 -0.78 7.89
CA SER A 15 5.86 0.20 7.94
C SER A 15 6.71 0.19 6.67
N LYS A 16 7.13 -0.99 6.20
CA LYS A 16 7.95 -1.12 4.99
C LYS A 16 7.26 -0.52 3.76
N TYR A 17 5.99 -0.85 3.55
CA TYR A 17 5.26 -0.39 2.37
C TYR A 17 4.80 1.06 2.48
N LEU A 18 4.53 1.56 3.69
CA LEU A 18 4.34 2.99 3.95
C LEU A 18 5.57 3.79 3.56
N GLY A 19 6.77 3.34 3.96
CA GLY A 19 8.03 3.98 3.58
C GLY A 19 8.19 4.09 2.06
N LEU A 20 8.03 2.97 1.36
CA LEU A 20 8.11 2.92 -0.10
C LEU A 20 7.11 3.87 -0.78
N LEU A 21 5.84 3.85 -0.35
CA LEU A 21 4.80 4.68 -0.97
C LEU A 21 4.98 6.16 -0.65
N ASN A 22 5.35 6.51 0.59
CA ASN A 22 5.62 7.90 0.98
C ASN A 22 6.83 8.47 0.23
N ASP A 23 7.92 7.72 0.14
CA ASP A 23 9.12 8.14 -0.60
C ASP A 23 8.82 8.37 -2.08
N PHE A 24 7.97 7.54 -2.67
CA PHE A 24 7.52 7.72 -4.05
C PHE A 24 6.61 8.95 -4.19
N MET A 25 5.63 9.11 -3.29
CA MET A 25 4.70 10.24 -3.30
C MET A 25 5.41 11.60 -3.13
N ILE A 26 6.43 11.66 -2.27
CA ILE A 26 7.28 12.85 -2.11
C ILE A 26 8.05 13.12 -3.41
N ALA A 27 8.63 12.07 -4.02
CA ALA A 27 9.40 12.22 -5.25
C ALA A 27 8.54 12.76 -6.40
N ILE A 28 7.33 12.22 -6.63
CA ILE A 28 6.42 12.70 -7.68
C ILE A 28 5.92 14.12 -7.40
N LYS A 29 5.74 14.50 -6.13
CA LYS A 29 5.26 15.83 -5.74
C LYS A 29 6.32 16.90 -5.91
N ASN A 30 7.59 16.57 -5.66
CA ASN A 30 8.70 17.49 -5.81
C ASN A 30 9.02 17.76 -7.29
N ASP A 31 9.26 16.70 -8.07
CA ASP A 31 9.53 16.80 -9.50
C ASP A 31 9.30 15.43 -10.15
N SER A 32 8.10 15.24 -10.72
CA SER A 32 7.67 13.98 -11.32
C SER A 32 8.53 13.51 -12.50
N GLU A 33 9.20 14.44 -13.19
CA GLU A 33 10.08 14.14 -14.33
C GLU A 33 11.45 13.62 -13.91
N LYS A 34 11.88 13.94 -12.68
CA LYS A 34 13.16 13.50 -12.11
C LYS A 34 13.07 12.25 -11.24
N VAL A 35 11.86 11.69 -11.06
CA VAL A 35 11.70 10.44 -10.31
C VAL A 35 12.37 9.30 -11.09
N PRO A 36 13.33 8.57 -10.48
CA PRO A 36 14.01 7.45 -11.14
C PRO A 36 13.03 6.40 -11.65
N ALA A 37 13.33 5.81 -12.82
CA ALA A 37 12.50 4.78 -13.43
C ALA A 37 12.34 3.54 -12.53
N GLU A 38 13.35 3.25 -11.72
CA GLU A 38 13.37 2.18 -10.74
C GLU A 38 12.27 2.36 -9.69
N LYS A 39 12.04 3.59 -9.20
CA LYS A 39 10.98 3.86 -8.22
C LYS A 39 9.58 3.61 -8.80
N TYR A 40 9.36 4.00 -10.06
CA TYR A 40 8.10 3.69 -10.75
C TYR A 40 7.92 2.18 -10.91
N LYS A 41 9.00 1.47 -11.25
CA LYS A 41 8.99 0.01 -11.39
C LYS A 41 8.65 -0.68 -10.07
N GLU A 42 9.29 -0.29 -8.97
CA GLU A 42 9.02 -0.86 -7.64
C GLU A 42 7.56 -0.70 -7.21
N VAL A 43 7.01 0.52 -7.36
CA VAL A 43 5.61 0.79 -7.03
C VAL A 43 4.67 0.03 -7.96
N LYS A 44 4.96 -0.02 -9.26
CA LYS A 44 4.16 -0.77 -10.22
C LYS A 44 4.14 -2.26 -9.89
N GLU A 45 5.29 -2.87 -9.63
CA GLU A 45 5.40 -4.28 -9.28
C GLU A 45 4.65 -4.60 -7.98
N LEU A 46 4.63 -3.68 -7.00
CA LEU A 46 3.80 -3.82 -5.81
C LEU A 46 2.32 -3.90 -6.18
N PHE A 47 1.80 -2.98 -6.98
CA PHE A 47 0.39 -2.98 -7.36
C PHE A 47 0.00 -4.13 -8.29
N GLU A 48 0.92 -4.60 -9.13
CA GLU A 48 0.73 -5.81 -9.92
C GLU A 48 0.59 -7.05 -9.03
N LYS A 49 1.39 -7.16 -7.97
CA LYS A 49 1.26 -8.23 -6.97
C LYS A 49 -0.03 -8.11 -6.16
N LEU A 50 -0.43 -6.89 -5.76
CA LEU A 50 -1.66 -6.68 -4.98
C LEU A 50 -2.94 -6.96 -5.78
N LYS A 51 -2.87 -6.88 -7.11
CA LYS A 51 -3.95 -7.27 -8.03
C LYS A 51 -4.11 -8.79 -8.12
N ASP A 52 -3.06 -9.55 -7.86
CA ASP A 52 -3.07 -11.00 -7.94
C ASP A 52 -3.81 -11.62 -6.76
N ASP A 53 -5.10 -11.91 -6.97
CA ASP A 53 -5.96 -12.57 -5.98
C ASP A 53 -5.51 -14.02 -5.66
N GLU A 54 -4.66 -14.61 -6.51
CA GLU A 54 -4.09 -15.95 -6.33
C GLU A 54 -2.65 -15.92 -5.77
N SER A 55 -2.18 -14.75 -5.33
CA SER A 55 -0.82 -14.60 -4.83
C SER A 55 -0.56 -15.54 -3.66
N ILE A 56 0.46 -16.40 -3.80
CA ILE A 56 0.90 -17.31 -2.73
C ILE A 56 1.78 -16.61 -1.69
N ASP A 57 2.15 -15.34 -1.87
CA ASP A 57 2.94 -14.58 -0.89
C ASP A 57 2.04 -14.10 0.26
N PRO A 58 2.18 -14.64 1.49
CA PRO A 58 1.32 -14.28 2.60
C PRO A 58 1.38 -12.78 2.95
N ARG A 59 2.51 -12.11 2.65
CA ARG A 59 2.66 -10.68 2.89
C ARG A 59 1.79 -9.86 1.95
N ILE A 60 1.72 -10.27 0.68
CA ILE A 60 0.86 -9.63 -0.32
C ILE A 60 -0.62 -9.87 0.02
N GLN A 61 -0.97 -11.08 0.48
CA GLN A 61 -2.32 -11.37 0.95
C GLN A 61 -2.74 -10.46 2.11
N VAL A 62 -1.89 -10.31 3.13
CA VAL A 62 -2.17 -9.43 4.28
C VAL A 62 -2.37 -7.98 3.81
N LEU A 63 -1.47 -7.45 2.98
CA LEU A 63 -1.62 -6.08 2.45
C LEU A 63 -2.90 -5.93 1.63
N SER A 64 -3.19 -6.90 0.75
CA SER A 64 -4.39 -6.89 -0.09
C SER A 64 -5.65 -6.85 0.77
N VAL A 65 -5.72 -7.64 1.85
CA VAL A 65 -6.84 -7.65 2.80
C VAL A 65 -6.98 -6.31 3.53
N ILE A 66 -5.87 -5.73 4.03
CA ILE A 66 -5.89 -4.42 4.71
C ILE A 66 -6.43 -3.33 3.79
N ILE A 67 -5.90 -3.27 2.57
CA ILE A 67 -6.30 -2.25 1.60
C ILE A 67 -7.74 -2.49 1.14
N GLU A 68 -8.13 -3.74 0.89
CA GLU A 68 -9.49 -4.10 0.48
C GLU A 68 -10.53 -3.70 1.53
N ALA A 69 -10.23 -3.90 2.82
CA ALA A 69 -11.10 -3.47 3.90
C ALA A 69 -11.35 -1.96 3.86
N GLU A 70 -10.33 -1.15 3.59
CA GLU A 70 -10.48 0.30 3.44
C GLU A 70 -11.22 0.70 2.15
N LEU A 71 -10.96 0.04 1.04
CA LEU A 71 -11.64 0.28 -0.24
C LEU A 71 -13.14 -0.03 -0.15
N ARG A 72 -13.52 -1.10 0.56
CA ARG A 72 -14.92 -1.47 0.80
C ARG A 72 -15.69 -0.39 1.57
N LYS A 73 -15.06 0.26 2.56
CA LYS A 73 -15.68 1.41 3.28
C LYS A 73 -16.01 2.58 2.34
N LYS A 74 -15.31 2.69 1.22
CA LYS A 74 -15.46 3.74 0.20
C LYS A 74 -16.21 3.27 -1.04
N ASN A 75 -16.79 2.06 -1.03
CA ASN A 75 -17.46 1.42 -2.16
C ASN A 75 -16.59 1.29 -3.43
N PHE A 76 -15.29 1.11 -3.25
CA PHE A 76 -14.37 0.84 -4.36
C PHE A 76 -14.19 -0.66 -4.60
N SER A 77 -14.15 -1.03 -5.88
CA SER A 77 -13.76 -2.38 -6.30
C SER A 77 -12.24 -2.49 -6.29
N LYS A 78 -11.69 -3.45 -5.53
CA LYS A 78 -10.25 -3.71 -5.42
C LYS A 78 -9.56 -3.86 -6.77
N SER A 79 -10.09 -4.73 -7.63
CA SER A 79 -9.54 -4.98 -8.97
C SER A 79 -9.54 -3.71 -9.83
N LYS A 80 -10.65 -2.96 -9.86
CA LYS A 80 -10.71 -1.68 -10.60
C LYS A 80 -9.73 -0.65 -10.05
N PHE A 81 -9.61 -0.57 -8.74
CA PHE A 81 -8.74 0.38 -8.05
C PHE A 81 -7.26 0.12 -8.35
N PHE A 82 -6.79 -1.12 -8.18
CA PHE A 82 -5.39 -1.47 -8.48
C PHE A 82 -5.05 -1.38 -9.97
N ASN A 83 -5.98 -1.76 -10.85
CA ASN A 83 -5.83 -1.55 -12.29
C ASN A 83 -5.73 -0.05 -12.63
N GLY A 84 -6.50 0.81 -11.96
CA GLY A 84 -6.42 2.26 -12.09
C GLY A 84 -5.05 2.81 -11.71
N ILE A 85 -4.50 2.38 -10.57
CA ILE A 85 -3.15 2.78 -10.14
C ILE A 85 -2.09 2.35 -11.15
N ALA A 86 -2.11 1.09 -11.61
CA ALA A 86 -1.15 0.61 -12.59
C ALA A 86 -1.24 1.37 -13.93
N ALA A 87 -2.46 1.71 -14.36
CA ALA A 87 -2.69 2.52 -15.55
C ALA A 87 -2.19 3.96 -15.37
N ASP A 88 -2.46 4.58 -14.22
CA ASP A 88 -2.02 5.95 -13.91
C ASP A 88 -0.49 6.05 -13.87
N ILE A 89 0.21 5.03 -13.36
CA ILE A 89 1.67 4.93 -13.43
C ILE A 89 2.16 4.90 -14.88
N ASN A 90 1.59 4.03 -15.72
CA ASN A 90 2.03 3.91 -17.12
C ASN A 90 1.73 5.18 -17.95
N GLN A 91 0.62 5.85 -17.65
CA GLN A 91 0.18 7.05 -18.35
C GLN A 91 0.73 8.34 -17.71
N LYS A 92 1.57 8.25 -16.67
CA LYS A 92 2.13 9.39 -15.94
C LYS A 92 1.04 10.37 -15.45
N LYS A 93 -0.11 9.84 -15.03
CA LYS A 93 -1.24 10.63 -14.49
C LYS A 93 -1.03 10.92 -13.01
N TYR A 94 -0.06 11.78 -12.71
CA TYR A 94 0.46 11.99 -11.34
C TYR A 94 -0.59 12.46 -10.33
N GLU A 95 -1.55 13.30 -10.74
CA GLU A 95 -2.59 13.80 -9.85
C GLU A 95 -3.56 12.69 -9.41
N SER A 96 -4.07 11.91 -10.37
CA SER A 96 -4.92 10.74 -10.09
C SER A 96 -4.15 9.68 -9.31
N LEU A 97 -2.90 9.43 -9.69
CA LEU A 97 -2.02 8.49 -8.99
C LEU A 97 -1.85 8.89 -7.53
N SER A 98 -1.49 10.14 -7.25
CA SER A 98 -1.28 10.66 -5.89
C SER A 98 -2.54 10.52 -5.02
N LYS A 99 -3.72 10.79 -5.60
CA LYS A 99 -5.01 10.62 -4.92
C LYS A 99 -5.28 9.15 -4.57
N ASN A 100 -5.04 8.25 -5.53
CA ASN A 100 -5.23 6.82 -5.29
C ASN A 100 -4.21 6.26 -4.28
N LEU A 101 -2.95 6.69 -4.35
CA LEU A 101 -1.93 6.29 -3.39
C LEU A 101 -2.25 6.77 -1.97
N HIS A 102 -2.86 7.95 -1.80
CA HIS A 102 -3.32 8.42 -0.48
C HIS A 102 -4.31 7.44 0.17
N HIS A 103 -5.20 6.82 -0.59
CA HIS A 103 -6.12 5.82 -0.02
C HIS A 103 -5.39 4.59 0.50
N VAL A 104 -4.35 4.16 -0.20
CA VAL A 104 -3.53 3.02 0.20
C VAL A 104 -2.69 3.36 1.43
N VAL A 105 -2.02 4.52 1.41
CA VAL A 105 -1.23 5.00 2.55
C VAL A 105 -2.09 5.13 3.79
N ASN A 106 -3.28 5.72 3.71
CA ASN A 106 -4.17 5.84 4.85
C ASN A 106 -4.62 4.48 5.41
N ALA A 107 -4.88 3.50 4.53
CA ALA A 107 -5.23 2.15 4.96
C ALA A 107 -4.08 1.51 5.75
N LEU A 108 -2.87 1.60 5.21
CA LEU A 108 -1.68 1.03 5.84
C LEU A 108 -1.30 1.75 7.14
N ASP A 109 -1.44 3.07 7.20
CA ASP A 109 -1.13 3.89 8.38
C ASP A 109 -2.10 3.63 9.54
N SER A 110 -3.39 3.48 9.23
CA SER A 110 -4.40 3.08 10.20
C SER A 110 -4.07 1.70 10.80
N GLU A 111 -3.72 0.73 9.95
CA GLU A 111 -3.42 -0.62 10.41
C GLU A 111 -2.08 -0.70 11.15
N TYR A 112 -1.07 0.04 10.69
CA TYR A 112 0.20 0.24 11.40
C TYR A 112 -0.03 0.74 12.82
N SER A 113 -0.83 1.79 12.97
CA SER A 113 -1.17 2.39 14.27
C SER A 113 -1.93 1.42 15.17
N HIS A 114 -2.88 0.66 14.60
CA HIS A 114 -3.61 -0.38 15.33
C HIS A 114 -2.70 -1.50 15.83
N ALA A 115 -1.81 -2.00 14.98
CA ALA A 115 -0.86 -3.06 15.33
C ALA A 115 0.09 -2.60 16.45
N LEU A 116 0.64 -1.39 16.33
CA LEU A 116 1.50 -0.79 17.36
C LEU A 116 0.77 -0.64 18.70
N ALA A 117 -0.48 -0.17 18.68
CA ALA A 117 -1.29 0.01 19.88
C ALA A 117 -1.58 -1.32 20.59
N LYS A 118 -1.82 -2.40 19.84
CA LYS A 118 -2.03 -3.74 20.42
C LYS A 118 -0.75 -4.29 21.05
N MET A 119 0.38 -4.20 20.34
CA MET A 119 1.69 -4.60 20.88
C MET A 119 2.00 -3.88 22.20
N SER A 120 1.72 -2.58 22.27
CA SER A 120 1.99 -1.75 23.45
C SER A 120 1.07 -2.04 24.64
N LYS A 121 -0.10 -2.67 24.42
CA LYS A 121 -1.03 -3.06 25.50
C LYS A 121 -0.76 -4.46 26.05
N GLU A 122 -0.03 -5.27 25.28
CA GLU A 122 0.35 -6.64 25.63
C GLU A 122 1.77 -6.73 26.25
N SER A 123 2.48 -5.59 26.30
CA SER A 123 3.82 -5.43 26.91
C SER A 123 3.72 -4.98 28.36
#